data_AF-A0A7C7RVL2-F1
#
_entry.id   AF-A0A7C7RVL2-F1
#
_cell.length_a   1.000
_cell.length_b   1.000
_cell.length_c   1.000
_cell.angle_alpha   90.00
_cell.angle_beta   90.00
_cell.angle_gamma   90.00
#
_symmetry.space_group_name_H-M   'P 1'
#
loop_
_entity.id
_entity.type
_entity.pdbx_description
1 polymer ?
#
loop_
_entity_poly.entity_id
_entity_poly.type
_entity_poly.pdbx_seq_one_letter_code
_entity_poly.pdbx_strand_id
1 'polypeptide(L)'
;MLPYLLQGITLGFAASAQPGPFQTYLITQTLANGWRKTLIAAFAPLVSDGPIIILAVFVLKQMPESLQRFLYIAGGIFILFLAYSSFQQWRNFD
;
A
#
# COMPACT_ATOMS: atom_id res chain seq x y z
N MET A 1 17.86 -16.01 13.20
CA MET A 1 17.50 -16.16 11.76
C MET A 1 16.10 -16.71 11.57
N LEU A 2 15.79 -17.90 12.10
CA LEU A 2 14.44 -18.47 12.06
C LEU A 2 13.29 -17.52 12.51
N PRO A 3 13.38 -16.76 13.63
CA PRO A 3 12.30 -15.86 14.04
C PRO A 3 12.05 -14.71 13.06
N TYR A 4 13.10 -14.14 12.47
CA TYR A 4 12.96 -13.08 11.46
C TYR A 4 12.34 -13.61 10.16
N LEU A 5 12.68 -14.84 9.79
CA LEU A 5 12.14 -15.50 8.60
C LEU A 5 10.64 -15.80 8.79
N LEU A 6 10.28 -16.33 9.96
CA LEU A 6 8.88 -16.51 10.34
C LEU A 6 8.14 -15.17 10.31
N GLN A 7 8.66 -14.13 10.95
CA GLN A 7 8.02 -12.81 11.01
C GLN A 7 7.83 -12.21 9.61
N GLY A 8 8.82 -12.33 8.72
CA GLY A 8 8.71 -11.89 7.33
C GLY A 8 7.62 -12.65 6.57
N ILE A 9 7.54 -13.97 6.73
CA ILE A 9 6.48 -14.79 6.12
C ILE A 9 5.11 -14.37 6.66
N THR A 10 4.95 -14.19 7.96
CA THR A 10 3.66 -13.83 8.56
C THR A 10 3.19 -12.45 8.08
N LEU A 11 4.08 -11.47 8.01
CA LEU A 11 3.78 -10.13 7.53
C LEU A 11 3.44 -10.13 6.03
N GLY A 12 4.24 -10.82 5.21
CA GLY A 12 3.97 -10.94 3.77
C GLY A 12 2.65 -11.67 3.48
N PHE A 13 2.35 -12.72 4.25
CA PHE A 13 1.08 -13.44 4.14
C PHE A 13 -0.09 -12.55 4.53
N ALA A 14 -0.02 -11.84 5.67
CA ALA A 14 -1.08 -10.93 6.10
C ALA A 14 -1.33 -9.80 5.07
N ALA A 15 -0.26 -9.23 4.50
CA ALA A 15 -0.35 -8.17 3.51
C ALA A 15 -0.95 -8.65 2.17
N SER A 16 -0.63 -9.88 1.74
CA SER A 16 -1.16 -10.46 0.50
C SER A 16 -2.58 -11.05 0.65
N ALA A 17 -2.98 -11.39 1.86
CA ALA A 17 -4.33 -11.88 2.17
C ALA A 17 -5.36 -10.74 2.26
N GLN A 18 -4.94 -9.51 2.54
CA GLN A 18 -5.85 -8.36 2.59
C GLN A 18 -6.28 -7.94 1.19
N PRO A 19 -7.58 -8.06 0.84
CA PRO A 19 -8.07 -7.66 -0.46
C PRO A 19 -7.89 -6.14 -0.64
N GLY A 20 -7.09 -5.77 -1.63
CA GLY A 20 -6.80 -4.37 -1.95
C GLY A 20 -6.89 -4.07 -3.44
N PRO A 21 -6.94 -2.79 -3.83
CA PRO A 21 -7.08 -2.39 -5.24
C PRO A 21 -6.00 -2.97 -6.15
N PHE A 22 -4.76 -3.06 -5.66
CA PHE A 22 -3.65 -3.66 -6.40
C PHE A 22 -3.84 -5.18 -6.59
N GLN A 23 -4.35 -5.89 -5.58
CA GLN A 23 -4.64 -7.32 -5.69
C GLN A 23 -5.78 -7.56 -6.68
N THR A 24 -6.85 -6.77 -6.62
CA THR A 24 -7.93 -6.82 -7.62
C THR A 24 -7.39 -6.59 -9.03
N TYR A 25 -6.54 -5.57 -9.21
CA TYR A 25 -5.89 -5.29 -10.48
C TYR A 25 -5.06 -6.48 -10.99
N LEU A 26 -4.24 -7.10 -10.13
CA LEU A 26 -3.44 -8.28 -10.51
C LEU A 26 -4.34 -9.47 -10.87
N ILE A 27 -5.45 -9.69 -10.18
CA ILE A 27 -6.40 -10.75 -10.51
C ILE A 27 -7.02 -10.50 -11.89
N THR A 28 -7.55 -9.29 -12.14
CA THR A 28 -8.14 -8.92 -13.42
C THR A 28 -7.11 -9.04 -14.55
N GLN A 29 -5.87 -8.59 -14.33
CA GLN A 29 -4.80 -8.67 -15.31
C GLN A 29 -4.36 -10.11 -15.57
N THR A 30 -4.34 -10.97 -14.55
CA THR A 30 -4.04 -12.40 -14.70
C THR A 30 -5.09 -13.09 -15.54
N LEU A 31 -6.37 -12.77 -15.31
CA LEU A 31 -7.50 -13.30 -16.07
C LEU A 31 -7.50 -12.81 -17.53
N ALA A 32 -7.18 -11.54 -17.77
CA ALA A 32 -7.24 -10.94 -19.10
C ALA A 32 -5.98 -11.22 -19.96
N ASN A 33 -4.79 -11.15 -19.36
CA ASN A 33 -3.50 -11.13 -20.07
C ASN A 33 -2.59 -12.33 -19.73
N GLY A 34 -3.04 -13.22 -18.86
CA GLY A 34 -2.34 -14.43 -18.43
C GLY A 34 -1.33 -14.20 -17.30
N TRP A 35 -1.02 -15.29 -16.59
CA TRP A 35 -0.18 -15.24 -15.38
C TRP A 35 1.27 -14.81 -15.65
N ARG A 36 1.86 -15.21 -16.79
CA ARG A 36 3.27 -14.91 -17.12
C ARG A 36 3.55 -13.42 -17.24
N LYS A 37 2.66 -12.67 -17.91
CA LYS A 37 2.81 -11.22 -18.07
C LYS A 37 2.52 -10.48 -16.76
N THR A 38 1.58 -11.00 -15.98
CA THR A 38 1.18 -10.39 -14.70
C THR A 38 2.20 -10.60 -13.59
N LEU A 39 3.01 -11.67 -13.67
CA LEU A 39 4.09 -11.94 -12.71
C LEU A 39 5.12 -10.80 -12.67
N ILE A 40 5.42 -10.16 -13.80
CA ILE A 40 6.29 -8.97 -13.85
C ILE A 40 5.62 -7.78 -13.16
N ALA A 41 4.31 -7.59 -13.36
CA ALA A 41 3.54 -6.53 -12.71
C ALA A 41 3.44 -6.73 -11.18
N ALA A 42 3.49 -7.97 -10.69
CA ALA A 42 3.53 -8.26 -9.27
C ALA A 42 4.84 -7.77 -8.60
N PHE A 43 5.92 -7.60 -9.36
CA PHE A 43 7.16 -6.98 -8.89
C PHE A 43 7.13 -5.45 -8.94
N ALA A 44 6.05 -4.82 -9.42
CA ALA A 44 5.95 -3.37 -9.47
C ALA A 44 6.20 -2.70 -8.10
N PRO A 45 5.61 -3.16 -6.97
CA PRO A 45 5.87 -2.59 -5.65
C PRO A 45 7.33 -2.70 -5.23
N LEU A 46 8.05 -3.76 -5.61
CA LEU A 46 9.46 -3.89 -5.25
C LEU A 46 10.33 -2.82 -5.95
N VAL A 47 9.98 -2.48 -7.19
CA VAL A 47 10.69 -1.48 -8.00
C VAL A 47 10.24 -0.05 -7.66
N SER A 48 8.94 0.18 -7.47
CA SER A 48 8.40 1.51 -7.14
C SER A 48 8.63 1.88 -5.69
N ASP A 49 8.43 0.94 -4.76
CA ASP A 49 8.38 1.27 -3.34
C ASP A 49 9.77 1.39 -2.74
N GLY A 50 10.78 0.73 -3.31
CA GLY A 50 12.18 0.89 -2.90
C GLY A 50 12.64 2.36 -2.91
N PRO A 51 12.58 3.05 -4.07
CA PRO A 51 12.85 4.48 -4.18
C PRO A 51 11.97 5.34 -3.27
N ILE A 52 10.66 5.03 -3.18
CA ILE A 52 9.71 5.77 -2.34
C ILE A 52 10.10 5.67 -0.86
N ILE A 53 10.44 4.48 -0.37
CA ILE A 53 10.86 4.25 1.02
C ILE A 53 12.16 5.00 1.32
N ILE A 54 13.15 4.94 0.41
CA ILE A 54 14.42 5.66 0.56
C ILE A 54 14.15 7.16 0.68
N LEU A 55 13.36 7.72 -0.24
CA LEU A 55 13.00 9.14 -0.22
C LEU A 55 12.23 9.50 1.05
N ALA A 56 11.24 8.71 1.44
CA ALA A 56 10.45 8.95 2.64
C ALA A 56 11.33 8.97 3.89
N VAL A 57 12.21 7.97 4.08
CA VAL A 57 13.12 7.90 5.22
C VAL A 57 14.10 9.09 5.21
N PHE A 58 14.62 9.45 4.05
CA PHE A 58 15.55 10.57 3.92
C PHE A 58 14.90 11.92 4.27
N VAL A 59 13.67 12.14 3.79
CA VAL A 59 12.89 13.35 4.08
C VAL A 59 12.49 13.38 5.55
N LEU A 60 11.96 12.29 6.10
CA LEU A 60 11.57 12.21 7.52
C LEU A 60 12.76 12.51 8.45
N LYS A 61 13.96 12.02 8.12
CA LYS A 61 15.16 12.25 8.93
C LYS A 61 15.57 13.74 9.02
N GLN A 62 15.21 14.54 8.02
CA GLN A 62 15.53 15.98 7.97
C GLN A 62 14.40 16.87 8.50
N MET A 63 13.23 16.31 8.82
CA MET A 63 12.08 17.09 9.24
C MET A 63 12.12 17.43 10.74
N PRO A 64 11.70 18.64 11.12
CA PRO A 64 11.46 18.98 12.52
C PRO A 64 10.20 18.28 13.05
N GLU A 65 10.22 17.93 14.34
CA GLU A 65 9.14 17.23 15.05
C GLU A 65 7.75 17.90 14.87
N SER A 66 7.70 19.23 14.81
CA SER A 66 6.46 19.98 14.60
C SER A 66 5.81 19.68 13.25
N LEU A 67 6.59 19.57 12.19
CA LEU A 67 6.10 19.32 10.84
C LEU A 67 5.71 17.84 10.67
N GLN A 68 6.43 16.92 11.32
CA GLN A 68 6.03 15.50 11.38
C GLN A 68 4.68 15.33 12.09
N ARG A 69 4.46 16.04 13.20
CA ARG A 69 3.19 16.02 13.93
C ARG A 69 2.03 16.57 13.09
N PHE A 70 2.28 17.62 12.31
CA PHE A 70 1.31 18.14 11.35
C PHE A 70 1.00 17.10 10.25
N LEU A 71 2.00 16.43 9.69
CA LEU A 71 1.79 15.37 8.69
C LEU A 71 0.94 14.22 9.23
N TYR A 72 1.12 13.83 10.49
CA TYR A 72 0.27 12.80 11.10
C TYR A 72 -1.18 13.23 11.21
N ILE A 73 -1.44 14.48 11.63
CA ILE A 73 -2.80 15.01 11.71
C ILE A 73 -3.42 15.10 10.31
N ALA A 74 -2.69 15.67 9.35
CA ALA A 74 -3.13 15.80 7.96
C ALA A 74 -3.42 14.43 7.33
N GLY A 75 -2.54 13.45 7.55
CA GLY A 75 -2.71 12.07 7.09
C GLY A 75 -3.93 11.39 7.71
N GLY A 76 -4.18 11.58 9.00
CA GLY A 76 -5.38 11.08 9.67
C GLY A 76 -6.66 11.68 9.10
N ILE A 77 -6.70 12.99 8.90
CA ILE A 77 -7.83 13.68 8.24
C ILE A 77 -8.03 13.16 6.82
N PHE A 78 -6.93 12.92 6.08
CA PHE A 78 -7.00 12.39 4.72
C PHE A 78 -7.59 10.97 4.68
N ILE A 79 -7.24 10.10 5.62
CA ILE A 79 -7.86 8.77 5.74
C ILE A 79 -9.36 8.88 6.04
N LEU A 80 -9.76 9.77 6.95
CA LEU A 80 -11.18 10.02 7.23
C LEU A 80 -11.92 10.54 6.00
N PHE A 81 -11.29 11.41 5.21
CA PHE A 81 -11.84 11.90 3.95
C PHE A 81 -12.02 10.77 2.93
N LEU A 82 -11.04 9.87 2.79
CA LEU A 82 -11.17 8.69 1.93
C LEU A 82 -12.28 7.76 2.41
N ALA A 83 -12.39 7.53 3.72
CA ALA A 83 -13.46 6.71 4.30
C ALA A 83 -14.85 7.30 4.01
N TYR A 84 -15.02 8.61 4.18
CA TYR A 84 -16.26 9.30 3.83
C TYR A 84 -16.57 9.21 2.34
N SER A 85 -15.55 9.39 1.48
CA SER A 85 -15.70 9.28 0.03
C SER A 85 -16.13 7.88 -0.41
N SER A 86 -15.54 6.84 0.17
CA SER A 86 -15.92 5.44 -0.07
C SER A 86 -17.34 5.15 0.41
N PHE A 87 -17.73 5.68 1.58
CA PHE A 87 -19.09 5.55 2.10
C PHE A 87 -20.13 6.26 1.22
N GLN A 88 -19.80 7.46 0.73
CA GLN A 88 -20.67 8.20 -0.18
C GLN A 88 -20.82 7.49 -1.53
N GLN A 89 -19.73 6.95 -2.09
CA GLN A 89 -19.78 6.15 -3.31
C GLN A 89 -20.69 4.92 -3.13
N TRP A 90 -20.54 4.19 -2.03
CA TRP A 90 -21.40 3.05 -1.71
C TRP A 90 -22.88 3.43 -1.61
N ARG A 91 -23.19 4.59 -1.01
CA ARG A 91 -24.58 5.06 -0.88
C ARG A 91 -25.18 5.57 -2.19
N ASN A 92 -24.35 6.06 -3.11
CA ASN A 92 -24.78 6.55 -4.43
C ASN A 92 -24.76 5.45 -5.51
N PHE A 93 -24.39 4.22 -5.14
CA PHE A 93 -24.48 3.02 -5.98
C PHE A 93 -25.95 2.53 -5.99
N ASP A 94 -26.86 3.37 -6.51
CA ASP A 94 -28.21 3.00 -6.97
C ASP A 94 -28.16 2.71 -8.47
#